data_AF-A0A2S2PSN2-F1
#
_entry.id   AF-A0A2S2PSN2-F1
#
_cell.length_a   1.000
_cell.length_b   1.000
_cell.length_c   1.000
_cell.angle_alpha   90.00
_cell.angle_beta   90.00
_cell.angle_gamma   90.00
#
_symmetry.space_group_name_H-M   'P 1'
#
loop_
_entity.id
_entity.type
_entity.pdbx_description
1 polymer ?
#
loop_
_entity_poly.entity_id
_entity_poly.type
_entity_poly.pdbx_seq_one_letter_code
_entity_poly.pdbx_strand_id
1 'polypeptide(L)'
;MASSSNGQINRVFISPLKMCRVCLSEKRQVFIDVFGPNEPFLAQFVREYYKVEIKRDDIHRGKSTKLCQRCVENIDVWRGHVDQANACQTVVNYLAEKVC
;
A
#
# COMPACT_ATOMS: atom_id res chain seq x y z
N MET A 1 -51.23 10.76 -9.60
CA MET A 1 -50.09 10.90 -10.52
C MET A 1 -48.83 10.90 -9.67
N ALA A 2 -48.15 9.75 -9.59
CA ALA A 2 -46.94 9.61 -8.79
C ALA A 2 -45.77 10.15 -9.60
N SER A 3 -45.18 11.25 -9.14
CA SER A 3 -43.95 11.80 -9.70
C SER A 3 -42.81 10.85 -9.35
N SER A 4 -42.40 10.04 -10.32
CA SER A 4 -41.15 9.28 -10.26
C SER A 4 -40.00 10.28 -10.18
N SER A 5 -39.42 10.42 -8.98
CA SER A 5 -38.17 11.14 -8.78
C SER A 5 -37.07 10.42 -9.56
N ASN A 6 -36.67 10.98 -10.70
CA ASN A 6 -35.48 10.59 -11.43
C ASN A 6 -34.26 10.83 -10.53
N GLY A 7 -33.86 9.81 -9.77
CA GLY A 7 -32.58 9.79 -9.08
C GLY A 7 -31.48 9.90 -10.12
N GLN A 8 -30.84 11.07 -10.22
CA GLN A 8 -29.64 11.24 -11.02
C GLN A 8 -28.59 10.24 -10.53
N ILE A 9 -28.33 9.21 -11.34
CA ILE A 9 -27.17 8.34 -11.14
C ILE A 9 -25.95 9.19 -11.43
N ASN A 10 -25.31 9.71 -10.38
CA ASN A 10 -24.00 10.33 -10.47
C ASN A 10 -23.01 9.27 -10.98
N ARG A 11 -22.68 9.33 -12.27
CA ARG A 11 -21.68 8.45 -12.88
C ARG A 11 -20.31 8.84 -12.35
N VAL A 12 -19.74 8.02 -11.47
CA VAL A 12 -18.36 8.16 -11.00
C VAL A 12 -17.44 7.48 -12.02
N PHE A 13 -16.62 8.26 -12.72
CA PHE A 13 -15.59 7.75 -13.62
C PHE A 13 -14.33 7.49 -12.82
N ILE A 14 -14.07 6.23 -12.50
CA ILE A 14 -12.88 5.79 -11.79
C ILE A 14 -11.83 5.36 -12.81
N SER A 15 -10.57 5.78 -12.64
CA SER A 15 -9.46 5.32 -13.49
C SER A 15 -8.47 4.49 -12.67
N PRO A 16 -8.61 3.15 -12.67
CA PRO A 16 -7.72 2.26 -11.92
C PRO A 16 -6.23 2.44 -12.22
N LEU A 17 -5.88 2.93 -13.41
CA LEU A 17 -4.49 3.16 -13.80
C LEU A 17 -3.90 4.46 -13.24
N LYS A 18 -4.73 5.34 -12.67
CA LYS A 18 -4.37 6.65 -12.12
C LYS A 18 -4.65 6.75 -10.62
N MET A 19 -4.68 5.63 -9.93
CA MET A 19 -4.93 5.57 -8.50
C MET A 19 -3.84 4.80 -7.76
N CYS A 20 -3.70 5.09 -6.47
CA CYS A 20 -2.93 4.24 -5.57
C CYS A 20 -3.62 2.90 -5.41
N ARG A 21 -2.88 1.80 -5.51
CA ARG A 21 -3.39 0.44 -5.34
C ARG A 21 -3.87 0.14 -3.91
N VAL A 22 -3.30 0.83 -2.92
CA VAL A 22 -3.61 0.62 -1.50
C VAL A 22 -4.75 1.51 -1.03
N CYS A 23 -4.62 2.83 -1.16
CA CYS A 23 -5.61 3.78 -0.63
C CYS A 23 -6.66 4.24 -1.66
N LEU A 24 -6.57 3.77 -2.90
CA LEU A 24 -7.46 4.11 -4.03
C LEU A 24 -7.56 5.61 -4.34
N SER A 25 -6.65 6.42 -3.79
CA SER A 25 -6.58 7.86 -4.05
C SER A 25 -6.19 8.13 -5.50
N GLU A 26 -7.01 8.94 -6.17
CA GLU A 26 -6.76 9.47 -7.52
C GLU A 26 -6.06 10.85 -7.51
N LYS A 27 -5.62 11.33 -6.34
CA LYS A 27 -4.91 12.60 -6.23
C LYS A 27 -3.75 12.63 -7.22
N ARG A 28 -3.64 13.72 -7.98
CA ARG A 28 -2.53 14.00 -8.92
C ARG A 28 -1.22 14.13 -8.14
N GLN A 29 -0.63 13.00 -7.81
CA GLN A 29 0.65 12.86 -7.13
C GLN A 29 1.53 11.94 -7.97
N VAL A 30 2.84 12.01 -7.74
CA VAL A 30 3.77 11.07 -8.36
C VAL A 30 3.42 9.67 -7.83
N PHE A 31 3.11 8.77 -8.77
CA PHE A 31 2.84 7.37 -8.48
C PHE A 31 4.11 6.55 -8.71
N ILE A 32 4.46 5.74 -7.71
CA ILE A 32 5.62 4.84 -7.76
C ILE A 32 5.12 3.47 -8.21
N ASP A 33 5.71 2.92 -9.27
CA ASP A 33 5.41 1.56 -9.71
C ASP A 33 6.06 0.56 -8.76
N VAL A 34 5.27 -0.39 -8.24
CA VAL A 34 5.77 -1.39 -7.28
C VAL A 34 6.75 -2.39 -7.87
N PHE A 35 6.83 -2.47 -9.21
CA PHE A 35 7.81 -3.27 -9.93
C PHE A 35 8.91 -2.42 -10.58
N GLY A 36 8.99 -1.13 -10.23
CA GLY A 36 10.02 -0.23 -10.72
C GLY A 36 11.41 -0.69 -10.29
N PRO A 37 12.44 -0.50 -11.14
CA PRO A 37 13.80 -0.98 -10.86
C PRO A 37 14.45 -0.30 -9.64
N ASN A 38 14.01 0.90 -9.29
CA ASN A 38 14.50 1.65 -8.12
C ASN A 38 13.93 1.12 -6.80
N GLU A 39 12.88 0.31 -6.85
CA GLU A 39 12.11 -0.13 -5.67
C GLU A 39 11.89 -1.65 -5.69
N PRO A 40 12.96 -2.47 -5.75
CA PRO A 40 12.87 -3.91 -6.04
C PRO A 40 12.08 -4.72 -5.00
N PHE A 41 11.98 -4.24 -3.77
CA PHE A 41 11.29 -4.92 -2.67
C PHE A 41 9.90 -4.33 -2.38
N LEU A 42 9.48 -3.29 -3.09
CA LEU A 42 8.25 -2.57 -2.75
C LEU A 42 7.00 -3.46 -2.88
N ALA A 43 6.93 -4.32 -3.89
CA ALA A 43 5.85 -5.30 -4.01
C ALA A 43 5.78 -6.26 -2.80
N GLN A 44 6.94 -6.68 -2.27
CA GLN A 44 7.01 -7.50 -1.05
C GLN A 44 6.51 -6.71 0.16
N PHE A 45 6.98 -5.48 0.35
CA PHE A 45 6.58 -4.66 1.49
C PHE A 45 5.08 -4.32 1.46
N VAL A 46 4.49 -4.06 0.29
CA VAL A 46 3.05 -3.87 0.17
C VAL A 46 2.28 -5.10 0.64
N ARG A 47 2.73 -6.30 0.24
CA ARG A 47 2.14 -7.56 0.70
C ARG A 47 2.33 -7.76 2.20
N GLU A 48 3.48 -7.38 2.74
CA GLU A 48 3.80 -7.56 4.15
C GLU A 48 3.01 -6.61 5.05
N TYR A 49 3.00 -5.32 4.74
CA TYR A 49 2.44 -4.30 5.62
C TYR A 49 0.97 -3.99 5.35
N TYR A 50 0.56 -3.90 4.07
CA TYR A 50 -0.83 -3.63 3.72
C TYR A 50 -1.64 -4.90 3.42
N LYS A 51 -1.00 -6.07 3.36
CA LYS A 51 -1.65 -7.35 2.99
C LYS A 51 -2.35 -7.29 1.62
N VAL A 52 -1.85 -6.44 0.72
CA VAL A 52 -2.34 -6.31 -0.66
C VAL A 52 -1.43 -7.08 -1.60
N GLU A 53 -2.00 -7.99 -2.39
CA GLU A 53 -1.29 -8.67 -3.47
C GLU A 53 -1.36 -7.83 -4.75
N ILE A 54 -0.19 -7.55 -5.35
CA ILE A 54 -0.06 -6.88 -6.64
C ILE A 54 0.75 -7.80 -7.55
N LYS A 55 0.21 -8.12 -8.72
CA LYS A 55 0.85 -8.98 -9.72
C LYS A 55 1.25 -8.17 -10.95
N ARG A 56 2.23 -8.64 -11.72
CA ARG A 56 2.68 -7.94 -12.93
C ARG A 56 1.58 -7.85 -14.00
N ASP A 57 0.70 -8.85 -14.07
CA ASP A 57 -0.42 -8.91 -15.01
C ASP A 57 -1.64 -8.05 -14.58
N ASP A 58 -1.65 -7.51 -13.36
CA ASP A 58 -2.79 -6.73 -12.85
C ASP A 58 -3.07 -5.48 -13.71
N ILE A 59 -2.05 -4.88 -14.34
CA ILE A 59 -2.23 -3.74 -15.24
C ILE A 59 -3.09 -4.11 -16.47
N HIS A 60 -2.87 -5.29 -17.05
CA HIS A 60 -3.67 -5.80 -18.18
C HIS A 60 -5.08 -6.20 -17.75
N ARG A 61 -5.27 -6.47 -16.45
CA ARG A 61 -6.57 -6.76 -15.84
C ARG A 61 -7.28 -5.50 -15.32
N GLY A 62 -6.77 -4.31 -15.65
CA GLY A 62 -7.39 -3.03 -15.29
C GLY A 62 -7.27 -2.66 -13.82
N LYS A 63 -6.21 -3.10 -13.14
CA LYS A 63 -5.91 -2.72 -11.75
C LYS A 63 -4.63 -1.88 -11.69
N SER A 64 -4.54 -1.02 -10.68
CA SER A 64 -3.30 -0.27 -10.42
C SER A 64 -2.17 -1.20 -9.98
N THR A 65 -0.97 -0.96 -10.49
CA THR A 65 0.29 -1.51 -9.98
C THR A 65 1.12 -0.45 -9.25
N LYS A 66 0.53 0.69 -8.91
CA LYS A 66 1.26 1.86 -8.41
C LYS A 66 0.80 2.29 -7.02
N LEU A 67 1.68 2.95 -6.27
CA LEU A 67 1.39 3.53 -4.97
C LEU A 67 1.55 5.05 -5.01
N CYS A 68 0.74 5.76 -4.24
CA CYS A 68 1.04 7.16 -3.96
C CYS A 68 2.17 7.27 -2.94
N GLN A 69 2.89 8.38 -2.98
CA GLN A 69 3.99 8.69 -2.07
C GLN A 69 3.64 8.45 -0.59
N ARG A 70 2.48 8.92 -0.13
CA ARG A 70 2.04 8.71 1.27
C ARG A 70 2.00 7.22 1.67
N CYS A 71 1.53 6.35 0.77
CA CYS A 71 1.47 4.92 1.07
C CYS A 71 2.87 4.30 1.17
N VAL A 72 3.83 4.81 0.39
CA VAL A 72 5.25 4.41 0.46
C VAL A 72 5.90 4.91 1.74
N GLU A 73 5.73 6.20 2.08
CA GLU A 73 6.28 6.77 3.32
C GLU A 73 5.79 6.04 4.58
N ASN A 74 4.51 5.64 4.60
CA ASN A 74 3.97 4.83 5.69
C ASN A 74 4.64 3.44 5.81
N ILE A 75 5.05 2.82 4.69
CA ILE A 75 5.82 1.58 4.72
C ILE A 75 7.16 1.83 5.40
N ASP A 76 7.85 2.91 5.05
CA ASP A 76 9.15 3.24 5.65
C ASP A 76 9.05 3.49 7.16
N VAL A 77 8.00 4.21 7.59
CA VAL A 77 7.72 4.42 9.03
C VAL A 77 7.49 3.09 9.74
N TRP A 78 6.67 2.19 9.18
CA TRP A 78 6.44 0.88 9.78
C TRP A 78 7.69 0.02 9.85
N ARG A 79 8.51 0.03 8.80
CA ARG A 79 9.80 -0.67 8.80
C ARG A 79 10.70 -0.17 9.93
N GLY A 80 10.80 1.15 10.11
CA GLY A 80 11.54 1.73 11.23
C GLY A 80 11.04 1.28 12.60
N HIS A 81 9.72 1.16 12.78
CA HIS A 81 9.15 0.63 14.02
C HIS A 81 9.44 -0.85 14.25
N VAL A 82 9.39 -1.67 13.19
CA VAL A 82 9.72 -3.11 13.27
C VAL A 82 11.20 -3.31 13.61
N ASP A 83 12.10 -2.58 12.95
CA ASP A 83 13.54 -2.67 13.20
C ASP A 83 13.87 -2.29 14.65
N GLN A 84 13.24 -1.23 15.16
CA GLN A 84 13.39 -0.83 16.56
C GLN A 84 12.88 -1.89 17.54
N ALA A 85 11.72 -2.49 17.26
CA ALA A 85 11.16 -3.55 18.10
C ALA A 85 12.08 -4.78 18.12
N ASN A 86 12.65 -5.16 16.97
CA ASN A 86 13.61 -6.26 16.87
C ASN A 86 14.89 -5.98 17.70
N ALA A 87 15.43 -4.76 17.62
CA ALA A 87 16.59 -4.37 18.42
C ALA A 87 16.31 -4.48 19.93
N CYS A 88 15.13 -4.04 20.37
CA CYS A 88 14.69 -4.21 21.76
C CYS A 88 14.59 -5.70 22.14
N GLN A 89 14.00 -6.53 21.27
CA GLN A 89 13.86 -7.97 21.52
C GLN A 89 15.23 -8.67 21.63
N THR A 90 16.22 -8.27 20.83
CA THR A 90 17.59 -8.80 20.94
C THR A 90 18.18 -8.55 22.32
N VAL A 91 18.00 -7.35 22.89
CA VAL A 91 18.49 -7.02 24.24
C VAL A 91 17.79 -7.86 25.30
N VAL A 92 16.46 -8.03 25.19
CA VAL A 92 15.68 -8.87 26.10
C VAL A 92 16.17 -10.32 26.07
N ASN A 93 16.37 -10.88 24.88
CA ASN A 93 16.86 -12.26 24.72
C ASN A 93 18.25 -12.43 25.33
N TYR A 94 19.17 -11.50 25.08
CA TYR A 94 20.51 -11.54 25.66
C TYR A 94 20.47 -11.55 27.20
N LEU A 95 19.64 -10.71 27.81
CA LEU A 95 19.52 -10.66 29.27
C LEU A 95 18.87 -11.93 29.84
N ALA A 96 17.86 -12.49 29.15
CA ALA A 96 17.24 -13.75 29.56
C ALA A 96 18.25 -14.90 29.60
N GLU A 97 19.15 -14.98 28.62
CA GLU A 97 20.20 -16.01 28.54
C GLU A 97 21.32 -15.86 29.58
N LYS A 98 21.56 -14.65 30.10
CA LYS A 98 22.67 -14.36 31.03
C LYS A 98 22.26 -14.31 32.49
N VAL A 99 20.98 -14.14 32.78
CA VAL A 99 20.45 -13.99 34.15
C VAL A 99 19.81 -15.30 34.66
N CYS A 100 19.70 -16.33 33.82
CA CYS A 100 19.41 -17.71 34.23
C CYS A 100 20.69 -18.51 34.45
#